data_AF-A0A9Q3K5P6-F1
#
_entry.id   AF-A0A9Q3K5P6-F1
#
_cell.length_a   1.000
_cell.length_b   1.000
_cell.length_c   1.000
_cell.angle_alpha   90.00
_cell.angle_beta   90.00
_cell.angle_gamma   90.00
#
_symmetry.space_group_name_H-M   'P 1'
#
loop_
_entity.id
_entity.type
_entity.pdbx_description
1 polymer ?
#
loop_
_entity_poly.entity_id
_entity_poly.type
_entity_poly.pdbx_seq_one_letter_code
_entity_poly.pdbx_strand_id
1 'polypeptide(L)'
;MRIDHGKHDWSWWKSEVITKWANNSWSIKMENAFENSIFNPGKDKPLTWFFQQKDRLSALHPDMSDTITNMKILQKWEENWNMLSKTDV
;
A
#
# COMPACT_ATOMS: atom_id res chain seq x y z
N MET A 1 -26.85 28.05 6.20
CA MET A 1 -27.23 27.34 4.95
C MET A 1 -26.34 26.11 4.82
N ARG A 2 -26.87 24.91 5.12
CA ARG A 2 -26.25 23.65 4.70
C ARG A 2 -26.69 23.45 3.25
N ILE A 3 -25.86 23.92 2.32
CA ILE A 3 -26.16 23.91 0.89
C ILE A 3 -25.99 22.47 0.38
N ASP A 4 -27.03 21.96 -0.25
CA ASP A 4 -27.10 20.85 -1.23
C ASP A 4 -25.78 20.16 -1.63
N HIS A 5 -25.25 19.33 -0.74
CA HIS A 5 -24.50 18.17 -1.19
C HIS A 5 -25.52 17.03 -1.24
N GLY A 6 -26.08 16.80 -2.42
CA GLY A 6 -26.97 15.66 -2.68
C GLY A 6 -26.40 14.41 -2.03
N LYS A 7 -27.26 13.50 -1.56
CA LYS A 7 -26.84 12.26 -0.88
C LYS A 7 -25.99 11.40 -1.84
N HIS A 8 -24.71 11.72 -1.93
CA HIS A 8 -23.74 10.98 -2.71
C HIS A 8 -23.39 9.71 -1.94
N ASP A 9 -23.29 8.61 -2.67
CA ASP A 9 -22.90 7.33 -2.10
C ASP A 9 -21.43 7.34 -1.67
N TRP A 10 -21.03 6.30 -0.94
CA TRP A 10 -19.66 6.18 -0.45
C TRP A 10 -18.64 6.10 -1.59
N SER A 11 -19.02 5.49 -2.71
CA SER A 11 -18.18 5.38 -3.91
C SER A 11 -17.80 6.75 -4.47
N TRP A 12 -18.75 7.67 -4.53
CA TRP A 12 -18.52 9.05 -4.97
C TRP A 12 -17.60 9.80 -4.02
N TRP A 13 -17.83 9.71 -2.70
CA TRP A 13 -16.95 10.34 -1.71
C TRP A 13 -15.53 9.78 -1.76
N LYS A 14 -15.39 8.47 -1.96
CA LYS A 14 -14.10 7.82 -2.15
C LYS A 14 -13.39 8.37 -3.39
N SER A 15 -14.09 8.53 -4.50
CA SER A 15 -13.54 9.13 -5.72
C SER A 15 -13.10 10.58 -5.52
N GLU A 16 -13.91 11.41 -4.86
CA GLU A 16 -13.57 12.81 -4.61
C GLU A 16 -12.36 12.97 -3.68
N VAL A 17 -12.25 12.12 -2.67
CA VAL A 17 -11.08 12.10 -1.77
C VAL A 17 -9.83 11.68 -2.54
N ILE A 18 -9.92 10.65 -3.39
CA ILE A 18 -8.83 10.23 -4.27
C ILE A 18 -8.46 11.38 -5.22
N THR A 19 -9.41 12.00 -5.92
CA THR A 19 -9.14 13.10 -6.85
C THR A 19 -8.46 14.30 -6.17
N LYS A 20 -8.85 14.64 -4.93
CA LYS A 20 -8.25 15.78 -4.21
C LYS A 20 -6.91 15.48 -3.55
N TRP A 21 -6.71 14.26 -3.05
CA TRP A 21 -5.58 13.92 -2.17
C TRP A 21 -4.63 12.86 -2.73
N ALA A 22 -5.07 12.02 -3.66
CA ALA A 22 -4.22 11.09 -4.41
C ALA A 22 -3.57 11.79 -5.62
N ASN A 23 -2.98 12.95 -5.39
CA ASN A 23 -2.15 13.61 -6.39
C ASN A 23 -0.87 12.79 -6.65
N ASN A 24 -0.15 13.11 -7.73
CA ASN A 24 1.07 12.40 -8.13
C ASN A 24 2.13 12.34 -7.01
N SER A 25 2.16 13.30 -6.09
CA SER A 25 3.08 13.27 -4.94
C SER A 25 2.67 12.25 -3.89
N TRP A 26 1.37 11.99 -3.71
CA TRP A 26 0.88 10.96 -2.79
C TRP A 26 1.13 9.56 -3.33
N SER A 27 0.91 9.31 -4.63
CA SER A 27 1.21 8.01 -5.24
C SER A 27 2.69 7.66 -5.12
N ILE A 28 3.58 8.61 -5.44
CA ILE A 28 5.02 8.46 -5.26
C ILE A 28 5.39 8.18 -3.80
N LYS A 29 4.73 8.83 -2.83
CA LYS A 29 4.96 8.54 -1.41
C LYS A 29 4.52 7.13 -1.01
N MET A 30 3.39 6.65 -1.52
CA MET A 30 2.90 5.30 -1.24
C MET A 30 3.77 4.22 -1.89
N GLU A 31 4.21 4.46 -3.14
CA GLU A 31 5.18 3.60 -3.82
C GLU A 31 6.48 3.53 -3.03
N ASN A 32 7.06 4.67 -2.67
CA ASN A 32 8.27 4.71 -1.84
C ASN A 32 8.07 4.04 -0.47
N ALA A 33 6.89 4.19 0.15
CA ALA A 33 6.60 3.54 1.42
C ALA A 33 6.53 2.02 1.30
N PHE A 34 6.01 1.51 0.19
CA PHE A 34 6.03 0.07 -0.13
C PHE A 34 7.45 -0.40 -0.44
N GLU A 35 8.19 0.32 -1.29
CA GLU A 35 9.54 -0.06 -1.71
C GLU A 35 10.57 -0.04 -0.58
N ASN A 36 10.48 0.92 0.34
CA ASN A 36 11.39 0.99 1.48
C ASN A 36 10.92 0.14 2.68
N SER A 37 9.82 -0.60 2.54
CA SER A 37 9.31 -1.47 3.60
C SER A 37 10.13 -2.75 3.68
N ILE A 38 11.00 -2.84 4.69
CA ILE A 38 11.78 -4.02 4.99
C ILE A 38 11.15 -4.73 6.18
N PHE A 39 10.80 -6.01 6.02
CA PHE A 39 10.28 -6.82 7.12
C PHE A 39 11.41 -7.19 8.08
N ASN A 40 11.27 -6.83 9.36
CA ASN A 40 12.20 -7.19 10.41
C ASN A 40 11.59 -8.25 11.34
N PRO A 41 12.07 -9.51 11.32
CA PRO A 41 11.53 -10.59 12.15
C PRO A 41 11.55 -10.33 13.66
N GLY A 42 12.47 -9.46 14.14
CA GLY A 42 12.60 -9.12 15.55
C GLY A 42 11.74 -7.94 16.00
N LYS A 43 11.15 -7.17 15.08
CA LYS A 43 10.37 -5.97 15.39
C LYS A 43 8.94 -6.02 14.85
N ASP A 44 8.75 -6.59 13.67
CA ASP A 44 7.50 -6.55 12.95
C ASP A 44 6.66 -7.81 13.17
N LYS A 45 5.34 -7.63 13.30
CA LYS A 45 4.40 -8.74 13.28
C LYS A 45 4.07 -9.09 11.83
N PRO A 46 4.24 -10.35 11.39
CA PRO A 46 4.04 -10.75 9.98
C PRO A 46 2.70 -10.31 9.41
N LEU A 47 1.61 -10.57 10.13
CA LEU A 47 0.26 -10.20 9.68
C LEU A 47 0.09 -8.69 9.55
N THR A 48 0.56 -7.92 10.54
CA THR A 48 0.44 -6.47 10.52
C THR A 48 1.22 -5.87 9.36
N TRP A 49 2.46 -6.32 9.15
CA TRP A 49 3.29 -5.85 8.05
C TRP A 49 2.68 -6.20 6.68
N PHE A 50 2.17 -7.42 6.55
CA PHE A 50 1.47 -7.87 5.35
C PHE A 50 0.24 -7.02 5.03
N PHE A 51 -0.64 -6.78 6.01
CA PHE A 51 -1.83 -5.96 5.79
C PHE A 51 -1.48 -4.52 5.42
N GLN A 52 -0.44 -3.94 6.02
CA GLN A 52 0.05 -2.62 5.62
C GLN A 52 0.53 -2.58 4.17
N GLN A 53 1.21 -3.62 3.68
CA GLN A 53 1.63 -3.68 2.29
C GLN A 53 0.44 -3.90 1.35
N LYS A 54 -0.51 -4.76 1.74
CA LYS A 54 -1.76 -4.97 1.00
C LYS A 54 -2.54 -3.66 0.88
N ASP A 55 -2.72 -2.92 1.95
CA ASP A 55 -3.43 -1.64 1.93
C ASP A 55 -2.77 -0.61 0.99
N ARG A 56 -1.44 -0.52 1.01
CA ARG A 56 -0.68 0.35 0.09
C ARG A 56 -0.88 -0.04 -1.37
N LEU A 57 -0.76 -1.34 -1.68
CA LEU A 57 -0.94 -1.85 -3.04
C LEU A 57 -2.39 -1.70 -3.52
N SER A 58 -3.39 -1.96 -2.67
CA SER A 58 -4.79 -1.76 -3.00
C SER A 58 -5.15 -0.28 -3.20
N ALA A 59 -4.43 0.63 -2.54
CA ALA A 59 -4.62 2.06 -2.72
C ALA A 59 -3.99 2.58 -4.04
N LEU A 60 -2.86 2.00 -4.47
CA LEU A 60 -2.18 2.34 -5.74
C LEU A 60 -2.78 1.63 -6.96
N HIS A 61 -3.23 0.39 -6.77
CA HIS A 61 -3.70 -0.50 -7.83
C HIS A 61 -5.02 -1.16 -7.39
N PRO A 62 -6.14 -0.42 -7.39
CA PRO A 62 -7.43 -0.93 -6.93
C PRO A 62 -7.95 -2.11 -7.76
N ASP A 63 -7.55 -2.20 -9.03
CA ASP A 63 -7.97 -3.26 -9.96
C ASP A 63 -7.06 -4.51 -9.91
N MET A 64 -6.05 -4.52 -9.03
CA MET A 64 -5.14 -5.65 -8.88
C MET A 64 -5.84 -6.80 -8.15
N SER A 65 -5.69 -8.02 -8.68
CA SER A 65 -6.21 -9.21 -8.01
C SER A 65 -5.44 -9.53 -6.73
N ASP A 66 -6.15 -10.08 -5.73
CA ASP A 66 -5.54 -10.50 -4.46
C ASP A 66 -4.34 -11.43 -4.67
N THR A 67 -4.40 -12.34 -5.65
CA THR A 67 -3.29 -13.25 -5.97
C THR A 67 -2.04 -12.48 -6.39
N ILE A 68 -2.18 -11.50 -7.27
CA ILE A 68 -1.06 -10.68 -7.75
C ILE A 68 -0.51 -9.82 -6.60
N THR A 69 -1.40 -9.23 -5.80
CA THR A 69 -1.01 -8.46 -4.60
C THR A 69 -0.18 -9.31 -3.65
N ASN A 70 -0.63 -10.53 -3.34
CA ASN A 70 0.07 -11.43 -2.44
C ASN A 70 1.44 -11.84 -3.00
N MET A 71 1.52 -12.15 -4.30
CA MET A 71 2.79 -12.48 -4.96
C MET A 71 3.80 -11.33 -4.89
N LYS A 72 3.36 -10.08 -5.13
CA LYS A 72 4.23 -8.90 -5.00
C LYS A 72 4.78 -8.73 -3.58
N ILE A 73 3.94 -8.93 -2.57
CA ILE A 73 4.36 -8.81 -1.17
C ILE A 73 5.37 -9.91 -0.81
N LEU A 74 5.15 -11.14 -1.27
CA LEU A 74 6.08 -12.26 -1.06
C LEU A 74 7.42 -12.03 -1.75
N GLN A 75 7.41 -11.59 -3.01
CA GLN A 75 8.62 -11.25 -3.74
C GLN A 75 9.42 -10.17 -2.99
N LYS A 76 8.75 -9.13 -2.49
CA LYS A 76 9.40 -8.08 -1.71
C LYS A 76 10.06 -8.62 -0.44
N TRP A 77 9.38 -9.52 0.26
CA TRP A 77 9.94 -10.18 1.44
C TRP A 77 11.18 -11.02 1.10
N GLU A 78 11.15 -11.77 0.00
CA GLU A 78 12.26 -12.60 -0.46
C GLU A 78 13.47 -11.75 -0.90
N GLU A 79 13.24 -10.66 -1.63
CA GLU A 79 14.28 -9.69 -2.00
C GLU A 79 14.96 -9.10 -0.77
N ASN A 80 14.17 -8.66 0.21
CA ASN A 80 14.67 -8.13 1.47
C ASN A 80 15.50 -9.16 2.24
N TRP A 81 15.04 -10.41 2.31
CA TRP A 81 15.77 -11.51 2.95
C TRP A 81 17.12 -11.78 2.27
N ASN A 82 17.14 -11.78 0.94
CA ASN A 82 18.35 -12.00 0.14
C ASN A 82 19.35 -10.84 0.22
N MET A 83 18.90 -9.60 0.47
CA MET A 83 19.81 -8.48 0.75
C MET A 83 20.46 -8.63 2.12
N LEU A 84 19.67 -8.96 3.15
CA LEU A 84 20.18 -9.12 4.52
C LEU A 84 21.18 -10.27 4.62
N SER A 85 20.92 -11.41 3.97
CA SER A 85 21.82 -12.58 3.99
C SER A 85 23.16 -12.36 3.27
N LYS A 86 23.25 -11.37 2.38
CA LYS A 86 24.49 -10.97 1.69
C LYS A 86 25.33 -9.95 2.47
N THR A 87 24.78 -9.37 3.53
CA THR A 87 25.45 -8.30 4.31
C THR A 87 26.25 -8.86 5.50
N ASP A 88 26.14 -10.17 5.77
CA ASP A 88 26.87 -10.87 6.84
C ASP A 88 28.25 -11.43 6.39
N VAL A 89 28.94 -10.75 5.46
CA VAL A 89 30.33 -11.07 5.03
C VAL A 89 31.27 -9.92 5.38
#